data_AF-A0A484MK63-F1
#
_entry.id   AF-A0A484MK63-F1
#
_cell.length_a   1.000
_cell.length_b   1.000
_cell.length_c   1.000
_cell.angle_alpha   90.00
_cell.angle_beta   90.00
_cell.angle_gamma   90.00
#
_symmetry.space_group_name_H-M   'P 1'
#
loop_
_entity.id
_entity.type
_entity.pdbx_description
1 polymer ?
#
loop_
_entity_poly.entity_id
_entity_poly.type
_entity_poly.pdbx_seq_one_letter_code
_entity_poly.pdbx_strand_id
1 'polypeptide(L)'
;MNKRGLEVLMRTKVRPSISPPSPNTFHKMKTSPRESAPISPPSTPSDSERDFTQVRDWMDSAISMINKAEILDAALDEFSEGYVCLSHESRRKLFLALGQDYDLQRAQVCKLMKQYLGLQLPSDKAENSGNEEEGSLSAFYRIERNLRHALKPMNEVLFERLNTHPGGLKFLSDMRADIISILA
;
A
#
# COMPACT_ATOMS: atom_id res chain seq x y z
N MET A 1 -11.05 -17.97 -31.76
CA MET A 1 -11.27 -16.60 -32.27
C MET A 1 -12.50 -16.58 -33.15
N ASN A 2 -13.53 -15.81 -32.81
CA ASN A 2 -14.77 -15.76 -33.57
C ASN A 2 -14.62 -14.84 -34.80
N LYS A 3 -15.15 -15.23 -35.95
CA LYS A 3 -15.02 -14.48 -37.22
C LYS A 3 -15.85 -13.19 -37.23
N ARG A 4 -16.89 -13.13 -36.40
CA ARG A 4 -17.83 -12.00 -36.33
C ARG A 4 -17.24 -10.75 -35.65
N GLY A 5 -16.39 -10.94 -34.63
CA GLY A 5 -15.71 -9.83 -33.94
C GLY A 5 -14.69 -9.12 -34.84
N LEU A 6 -14.06 -9.86 -35.77
CA LEU A 6 -13.10 -9.30 -36.72
C LEU A 6 -13.79 -8.43 -37.79
N GLU A 7 -14.98 -8.81 -38.26
CA GLU A 7 -15.74 -7.99 -39.21
C GLU A 7 -16.22 -6.66 -38.60
N VAL A 8 -16.54 -6.63 -37.31
CA VAL A 8 -16.90 -5.39 -36.62
C VAL A 8 -15.68 -4.47 -36.51
N LEU A 9 -14.51 -5.01 -36.19
CA LEU A 9 -13.27 -4.23 -36.08
C LEU A 9 -12.83 -3.63 -37.43
N MET A 10 -13.03 -4.36 -38.53
CA MET A 10 -12.65 -3.93 -39.88
C MET A 10 -13.59 -2.89 -40.52
N ARG A 11 -14.79 -2.67 -39.96
CA ARG A 11 -15.75 -1.67 -40.47
C ARG A 11 -15.60 -0.29 -39.84
N THR A 12 -14.76 -0.15 -38.81
CA THR A 12 -14.55 1.13 -38.14
C THR A 12 -13.63 2.01 -38.99
N LYS A 13 -14.23 2.95 -39.72
CA LYS A 13 -13.51 3.98 -40.48
C LYS A 13 -12.76 4.90 -39.50
N VAL A 14 -11.43 4.80 -39.48
CA VAL A 14 -10.54 5.75 -38.80
C VAL A 14 -10.56 7.05 -39.59
N ARG A 15 -11.11 8.12 -39.01
CA ARG A 15 -11.08 9.47 -39.60
C ARG A 15 -9.78 10.15 -39.19
N PRO A 16 -8.88 10.53 -40.12
CA PRO A 16 -7.76 11.38 -39.80
C PRO A 16 -8.26 12.83 -39.77
N SER A 17 -8.25 13.48 -38.61
CA SER A 17 -8.38 14.94 -38.52
C SER A 17 -7.06 15.51 -38.02
N ILE A 18 -6.13 15.71 -38.95
CA ILE A 18 -5.04 16.67 -38.81
C ILE A 18 -5.49 17.90 -39.59
N SER A 19 -5.71 19.01 -38.89
CA SER A 19 -5.69 20.34 -39.49
C SER A 19 -5.08 21.34 -38.50
N PRO A 20 -4.14 22.20 -38.94
CA PRO A 20 -3.35 23.08 -38.09
C PRO A 20 -4.10 24.36 -37.69
N PRO A 21 -3.69 25.06 -36.60
CA PRO A 21 -4.27 26.36 -36.23
C PRO A 21 -3.68 27.50 -37.07
N SER A 22 -4.54 28.33 -37.66
CA SER A 22 -4.14 29.61 -38.27
C SER A 22 -3.86 30.69 -37.22
N PRO A 23 -2.87 31.58 -37.45
CA PRO A 23 -2.49 32.65 -36.53
C PRO A 23 -3.20 33.98 -36.86
N ASN A 24 -3.19 34.87 -35.86
CA ASN A 24 -3.50 36.31 -35.90
C ASN A 24 -4.95 36.72 -35.64
N THR A 25 -5.19 37.28 -34.45
CA THR A 25 -5.66 38.66 -34.29
C THR A 25 -5.29 39.15 -32.89
N PHE A 26 -4.14 39.84 -32.79
CA PHE A 26 -3.77 40.61 -31.60
C PHE A 26 -4.46 41.97 -31.66
N HIS A 27 -5.53 42.16 -30.89
CA HIS A 27 -6.00 43.50 -30.54
C HIS A 27 -5.40 43.93 -29.20
N LYS A 28 -4.60 44.98 -29.34
CA LYS A 28 -3.88 45.76 -28.34
C LYS A 28 -4.85 46.63 -27.51
N MET A 29 -4.40 46.96 -26.29
CA MET A 29 -4.77 48.10 -25.43
C MET A 29 -5.94 47.91 -24.45
N LYS A 30 -5.64 47.77 -23.14
CA LYS A 30 -5.45 48.89 -22.21
C LYS A 30 -5.00 48.41 -20.81
N THR A 31 -4.10 49.19 -20.24
CA THR A 31 -3.44 49.10 -18.94
C THR A 31 -4.28 49.75 -17.83
N SER A 32 -4.43 49.09 -16.66
CA SER A 32 -4.31 49.69 -15.32
C SER A 32 -4.39 48.58 -14.23
N PRO A 33 -3.73 48.73 -13.07
CA PRO A 33 -3.34 47.62 -12.21
C PRO A 33 -4.39 47.30 -11.14
N ARG A 34 -4.56 46.02 -10.84
CA ARG A 34 -5.11 45.60 -9.55
C ARG A 34 -4.24 44.50 -8.98
N GLU A 35 -3.41 44.91 -8.03
CA GLU A 35 -2.83 44.03 -7.04
C GLU A 35 -3.95 43.26 -6.33
N SER A 36 -3.89 41.95 -6.45
CA SER A 36 -4.37 41.04 -5.42
C SER A 36 -3.57 39.77 -5.58
N ALA A 37 -2.47 39.68 -4.85
CA ALA A 37 -1.81 38.42 -4.58
C ALA A 37 -2.84 37.43 -4.02
N PRO A 38 -2.82 36.14 -4.41
CA PRO A 38 -3.54 35.15 -3.64
C PRO A 38 -2.82 35.03 -2.30
N ILE A 39 -3.43 35.58 -1.26
CA ILE A 39 -3.10 35.22 0.12
C ILE A 39 -3.60 33.79 0.27
N SER A 40 -2.73 32.81 0.02
CA SER A 40 -2.89 31.49 0.61
C SER A 40 -2.92 31.71 2.12
N PRO A 41 -3.98 31.29 2.83
CA PRO A 41 -3.95 31.37 4.29
C PRO A 41 -2.78 30.51 4.78
N PRO A 42 -2.04 30.96 5.81
CA PRO A 42 -1.08 30.08 6.47
C PRO A 42 -1.85 28.87 6.97
N SER A 43 -1.50 27.68 6.48
CA SER A 43 -2.01 26.42 7.00
C SER A 43 -1.80 26.43 8.51
N THR A 44 -2.91 26.42 9.26
CA THR A 44 -2.81 26.39 10.71
C THR A 44 -2.20 25.05 11.12
N PRO A 45 -1.33 24.99 12.15
CA PRO A 45 -0.72 23.73 12.60
C PRO A 45 -1.75 22.62 12.86
N SER A 46 -2.98 22.99 13.24
CA SER A 46 -4.08 22.05 13.49
C SER A 46 -4.60 21.33 12.25
N ASP A 47 -4.52 21.95 11.08
CA ASP A 47 -5.03 21.33 9.85
C ASP A 47 -4.06 20.25 9.37
N SER A 48 -2.74 20.50 9.42
CA SER A 48 -1.74 19.50 9.04
C SER A 48 -1.73 18.27 9.97
N GLU A 49 -2.03 18.45 11.25
CA GLU A 49 -2.12 17.34 12.20
C GLU A 49 -3.39 16.51 11.94
N ARG A 50 -4.52 17.17 11.66
CA ARG A 50 -5.76 16.50 11.26
C ARG A 50 -5.57 15.69 9.98
N ASP A 51 -4.95 16.29 8.97
CA ASP A 51 -4.65 15.62 7.69
C ASP A 51 -3.79 14.38 7.92
N PHE A 52 -2.76 14.48 8.76
CA PHE A 52 -1.92 13.33 9.12
C PHE A 52 -2.73 12.22 9.80
N THR A 53 -3.56 12.57 10.80
CA THR A 53 -4.38 11.56 11.50
C THR A 53 -5.35 10.87 10.55
N GLN A 54 -5.95 11.61 9.62
CA GLN A 54 -6.88 11.05 8.65
C GLN A 54 -6.18 10.10 7.67
N VAL A 55 -5.00 10.48 7.16
CA VAL A 55 -4.19 9.60 6.29
C VAL A 55 -3.76 8.34 7.03
N ARG A 56 -3.41 8.46 8.31
CA ARG A 56 -3.12 7.30 9.15
C ARG A 56 -4.36 6.40 9.32
N ASP A 57 -5.54 6.96 9.58
CA ASP A 57 -6.76 6.17 9.76
C ASP A 57 -7.15 5.40 8.48
N TRP A 58 -6.92 6.00 7.31
CA TRP A 58 -7.09 5.31 6.01
C TRP A 58 -6.09 4.19 5.82
N MET A 59 -4.82 4.40 6.20
CA MET A 59 -3.80 3.34 6.21
C MET A 59 -4.21 2.19 7.14
N ASP A 60 -4.65 2.51 8.35
CA ASP A 60 -5.08 1.56 9.37
C ASP A 60 -6.29 0.75 8.89
N SER A 61 -7.23 1.41 8.22
CA SER A 61 -8.38 0.79 7.57
C SER A 61 -7.96 -0.13 6.42
N ALA A 62 -7.04 0.34 5.57
CA ALA A 62 -6.49 -0.43 4.45
C ALA A 62 -5.67 -1.64 4.90
N ILE A 63 -5.18 -1.70 6.13
CA ILE A 63 -4.54 -2.88 6.72
C ILE A 63 -5.57 -3.81 7.39
N SER A 64 -6.48 -3.23 8.17
CA SER A 64 -7.37 -3.98 9.07
C SER A 64 -8.65 -4.50 8.39
N MET A 65 -9.14 -3.84 7.34
CA MET A 65 -10.37 -4.24 6.67
C MET A 65 -10.20 -5.54 5.90
N ILE A 66 -11.16 -6.46 6.06
CA ILE A 66 -11.17 -7.76 5.38
C ILE A 66 -12.51 -7.89 4.62
N ASN A 67 -12.43 -8.15 3.32
CA ASN A 67 -13.49 -8.65 2.42
C ASN A 67 -14.60 -7.68 1.93
N LYS A 68 -14.43 -6.36 2.00
CA LYS A 68 -15.32 -5.40 1.30
C LYS A 68 -14.53 -4.62 0.26
N ALA A 69 -14.46 -5.14 -0.96
CA ALA A 69 -13.63 -4.60 -2.04
C ALA A 69 -13.88 -3.10 -2.29
N GLU A 70 -15.15 -2.68 -2.42
CA GLU A 70 -15.48 -1.27 -2.69
C GLU A 70 -15.02 -0.30 -1.59
N ILE A 71 -15.12 -0.71 -0.32
CA ILE A 71 -14.68 0.11 0.81
C ILE A 71 -13.15 0.11 0.90
N LEU A 72 -12.52 -1.00 0.54
CA LEU A 72 -11.07 -1.12 0.51
C LEU A 72 -10.46 -0.23 -0.58
N ASP A 73 -11.02 -0.26 -1.80
CA ASP A 73 -10.54 0.56 -2.92
C ASP A 73 -10.65 2.05 -2.57
N ALA A 74 -11.79 2.48 -2.01
CA ALA A 74 -11.95 3.85 -1.52
C ALA A 74 -10.91 4.23 -0.46
N ALA A 75 -10.63 3.35 0.51
CA ALA A 75 -9.61 3.61 1.52
C ALA A 75 -8.19 3.70 0.93
N LEU A 76 -7.88 2.92 -0.10
CA LEU A 76 -6.60 2.97 -0.80
C LEU A 76 -6.45 4.24 -1.65
N ASP A 77 -7.52 4.67 -2.31
CA ASP A 77 -7.58 5.94 -3.03
C ASP A 77 -7.37 7.12 -2.07
N GLU A 78 -8.17 7.20 -1.02
CA GLU A 78 -8.09 8.26 0.00
C GLU A 78 -6.71 8.28 0.68
N PHE A 79 -6.15 7.11 1.01
CA PHE A 79 -4.79 7.00 1.53
C PHE A 79 -3.75 7.53 0.54
N SER A 80 -3.82 7.12 -0.72
CA SER A 80 -2.82 7.48 -1.73
C SER A 80 -2.85 8.96 -2.05
N GLU A 81 -4.03 9.54 -2.21
CA GLU A 81 -4.22 10.97 -2.44
C GLU A 81 -3.78 11.79 -1.22
N GLY A 82 -4.19 11.38 -0.03
CA GLY A 82 -3.83 12.05 1.21
C GLY A 82 -2.32 12.00 1.48
N TYR A 83 -1.66 10.87 1.19
CA TYR A 83 -0.21 10.71 1.34
C TYR A 83 0.58 11.73 0.49
N VAL A 84 0.14 11.97 -0.75
CA VAL A 84 0.78 12.93 -1.66
C VAL A 84 0.69 14.35 -1.10
N CYS A 85 -0.39 14.68 -0.38
CA CYS A 85 -0.59 15.98 0.27
C CYS A 85 0.23 16.15 1.56
N LEU A 86 0.76 15.07 2.15
CA LEU A 86 1.56 15.16 3.36
C LEU A 86 2.90 15.87 3.13
N SER A 87 3.32 16.67 4.12
CA SER A 87 4.67 17.21 4.20
C SER A 87 5.70 16.10 4.36
N HIS A 88 6.96 16.37 4.01
CA HIS A 88 8.06 15.42 4.20
C HIS A 88 8.19 14.94 5.66
N GLU A 89 7.97 15.83 6.64
CA GLU A 89 7.99 15.46 8.06
C GLU A 89 6.83 14.50 8.42
N SER A 90 5.62 14.78 7.92
CA SER A 90 4.46 13.92 8.15
C SER A 90 4.60 12.56 7.47
N ARG A 91 5.17 12.50 6.26
CA ARG A 91 5.52 11.22 5.60
C ARG A 91 6.53 10.43 6.42
N ARG A 92 7.56 11.08 6.96
CA ARG A 92 8.51 10.44 7.90
C ARG A 92 7.82 9.88 9.14
N LYS A 93 6.91 10.65 9.76
CA LYS A 93 6.11 10.17 10.91
C LYS A 93 5.26 8.96 10.53
N LEU A 94 4.64 8.98 9.35
CA LEU A 94 3.81 7.89 8.85
C LEU A 94 4.64 6.61 8.66
N PHE A 95 5.81 6.70 8.04
CA PHE A 95 6.68 5.54 7.86
C PHE A 95 7.20 4.96 9.17
N LEU A 96 7.49 5.82 10.17
CA LEU A 96 7.86 5.36 11.50
C LEU A 96 6.68 4.62 12.16
N ALA A 97 5.46 5.14 12.06
CA ALA A 97 4.27 4.44 12.55
C ALA A 97 4.06 3.10 11.82
N LEU A 98 4.25 3.06 10.49
CA LEU A 98 4.15 1.84 9.69
C LEU A 98 5.17 0.77 10.12
N GLY A 99 6.38 1.18 10.49
CA GLY A 99 7.43 0.27 10.98
C GLY A 99 7.32 -0.11 12.45
N GLN A 100 6.59 0.65 13.27
CA GLN A 100 6.44 0.40 14.71
C GLN A 100 5.14 -0.35 15.02
N ASP A 101 4.04 0.11 14.47
CA ASP A 101 2.69 -0.35 14.80
C ASP A 101 2.27 -1.54 13.92
N TYR A 102 2.85 -1.66 12.72
CA TYR A 102 2.49 -2.65 11.70
C TYR A 102 3.63 -3.60 11.30
N ASP A 103 4.60 -3.78 12.19
CA ASP A 103 5.66 -4.80 12.05
C ASP A 103 5.11 -6.20 12.43
N LEU A 104 5.85 -6.96 13.22
CA LEU A 104 5.49 -8.30 13.65
C LEU A 104 4.61 -8.25 14.89
N GLN A 105 3.68 -9.21 15.01
CA GLN A 105 3.00 -9.49 16.28
C GLN A 105 3.98 -10.18 17.26
N ARG A 106 4.88 -9.40 17.87
CA ARG A 106 5.98 -9.89 18.72
C ARG A 106 5.50 -10.81 19.85
N ALA A 107 4.35 -10.51 20.46
CA ALA A 107 3.75 -11.35 21.48
C ALA A 107 3.40 -12.76 20.96
N GLN A 108 2.81 -12.83 19.76
CA GLN A 108 2.44 -14.09 19.11
C GLN A 108 3.68 -14.88 18.66
N VAL A 109 4.67 -14.20 18.08
CA VAL A 109 5.96 -14.81 17.70
C VAL A 109 6.65 -15.39 18.92
N CYS A 110 6.79 -14.63 20.02
CA CYS A 110 7.39 -15.11 21.26
C CYS A 110 6.65 -16.33 21.85
N LYS A 111 5.32 -16.34 21.78
CA LYS A 111 4.50 -17.49 22.21
C LYS A 111 4.81 -18.73 21.36
N LEU A 112 4.83 -18.59 20.03
CA LEU A 112 5.13 -19.68 19.11
C LEU A 112 6.57 -20.19 19.28
N MET A 113 7.55 -19.31 19.48
CA MET A 113 8.94 -19.68 19.77
C MET A 113 9.06 -20.48 21.07
N LYS A 114 8.37 -20.08 22.14
CA LYS A 114 8.33 -20.84 23.40
C LYS A 114 7.74 -22.22 23.20
N GLN A 115 6.67 -22.34 22.41
CA GLN A 115 6.07 -23.63 22.08
C GLN A 115 7.03 -24.49 21.26
N TYR A 116 7.72 -23.91 20.28
CA TYR A 116 8.71 -24.61 19.47
C TYR A 116 9.88 -25.16 20.30
N LEU A 117 10.46 -24.33 21.20
CA LEU A 117 11.56 -24.74 22.08
C LEU A 117 11.12 -25.75 23.15
N GLY A 118 9.84 -25.78 23.51
CA GLY A 118 9.27 -26.73 24.45
C GLY A 118 8.97 -28.11 23.83
N LEU A 119 8.99 -28.24 22.50
CA LEU A 119 8.88 -29.54 21.85
C LEU A 119 10.19 -30.30 22.01
N GLN A 120 10.13 -31.52 22.54
CA GLN A 120 11.27 -32.44 22.51
C GLN A 120 11.31 -33.13 21.14
N LEU A 121 12.48 -33.16 20.50
CA LEU A 121 12.68 -34.00 19.32
C LEU A 121 12.52 -35.47 19.75
N PRO A 122 11.85 -36.31 18.95
CA PRO A 122 11.94 -37.75 19.13
C PRO A 122 13.42 -38.16 19.15
N SER A 123 13.82 -38.89 20.18
CA SER A 123 15.18 -39.38 20.32
C SER A 123 15.36 -40.61 19.42
N ASP A 124 16.43 -40.66 18.61
CA ASP A 124 16.82 -41.76 17.71
C ASP A 124 16.92 -43.16 18.38
N LYS A 125 16.66 -43.26 19.69
CA LYS A 125 16.71 -44.51 20.47
C LYS A 125 15.35 -45.17 20.70
N ALA A 126 14.26 -44.62 20.17
CA ALA A 126 12.94 -45.24 20.27
C ALA A 126 12.75 -46.32 19.20
N GLU A 127 13.43 -47.46 19.39
CA GLU A 127 13.02 -48.68 18.71
C GLU A 127 11.55 -48.96 19.05
N ASN A 128 10.68 -48.91 18.02
CA ASN A 128 9.34 -49.50 17.97
C ASN A 128 8.07 -48.61 18.13
N SER A 129 8.11 -47.28 17.90
CA SER A 129 6.87 -46.45 17.88
C SER A 129 6.75 -45.48 16.69
N GLY A 130 6.81 -45.99 15.45
CA GLY A 130 6.69 -45.16 14.23
C GLY A 130 5.42 -44.27 14.13
N ASN A 131 4.37 -44.53 14.92
CA ASN A 131 3.17 -43.70 14.95
C ASN A 131 3.27 -42.47 15.89
N GLU A 132 4.14 -42.51 16.90
CA GLU A 132 4.36 -41.40 17.85
C GLU A 132 5.42 -40.41 17.33
N GLU A 133 6.39 -40.91 16.57
CA GLU A 133 7.41 -40.10 15.89
C GLU A 133 6.80 -39.21 14.80
N GLU A 134 5.91 -39.77 13.96
CA GLU A 134 5.18 -39.04 12.90
C GLU A 134 4.30 -37.93 13.50
N GLY A 135 3.63 -38.22 14.62
CA GLY A 135 2.82 -37.24 15.36
C GLY A 135 3.66 -36.10 15.96
N SER A 136 4.86 -36.42 16.43
CA SER A 136 5.79 -35.43 17.01
C SER A 136 6.39 -34.53 15.94
N LEU A 137 6.84 -35.09 14.80
CA LEU A 137 7.30 -34.31 13.65
C LEU A 137 6.18 -33.44 13.05
N SER A 138 4.95 -33.95 13.01
CA SER A 138 3.77 -33.17 12.61
C SER A 138 3.56 -31.94 13.50
N ALA A 139 3.77 -32.08 14.82
CA ALA A 139 3.70 -30.93 15.74
C ALA A 139 4.78 -29.88 15.43
N PHE A 140 6.02 -30.29 15.16
CA PHE A 140 7.09 -29.39 14.72
C PHE A 140 6.70 -28.62 13.45
N TYR A 141 6.30 -29.32 12.39
CA TYR A 141 5.93 -28.67 11.13
C TYR A 141 4.74 -27.71 11.26
N ARG A 142 3.77 -28.02 12.12
CA ARG A 142 2.64 -27.12 12.41
C ARG A 142 3.11 -25.84 13.11
N ILE A 143 3.97 -25.95 14.12
CA ILE A 143 4.50 -24.78 14.82
C ILE A 143 5.38 -23.94 13.89
N GLU A 144 6.25 -24.56 13.09
CA GLU A 144 7.07 -23.84 12.12
C GLU A 144 6.23 -23.11 11.08
N ARG A 145 5.18 -23.75 10.55
CA ARG A 145 4.25 -23.11 9.62
C ARG A 145 3.61 -21.89 10.25
N ASN A 146 3.14 -22.02 11.48
CA ASN A 146 2.54 -20.92 12.22
C ASN A 146 3.57 -19.80 12.48
N LEU A 147 4.81 -20.16 12.78
CA LEU A 147 5.90 -19.20 12.97
C LEU A 147 6.21 -18.45 11.67
N ARG A 148 6.30 -19.14 10.52
CA ARG A 148 6.46 -18.51 9.20
C ARG A 148 5.33 -17.53 8.90
N HIS A 149 4.09 -17.86 9.27
CA HIS A 149 2.96 -16.94 9.09
C HIS A 149 3.02 -15.75 10.06
N ALA A 150 3.40 -15.96 11.32
CA ALA A 150 3.52 -14.89 12.32
C ALA A 150 4.72 -13.96 12.09
N LEU A 151 5.74 -14.42 11.35
CA LEU A 151 6.91 -13.64 10.94
C LEU A 151 6.68 -12.78 9.69
N LYS A 152 5.48 -12.79 9.11
CA LYS A 152 5.09 -11.83 8.09
C LYS A 152 4.69 -10.51 8.79
N PRO A 153 5.29 -9.36 8.42
CA PRO A 153 4.90 -8.08 9.00
C PRO A 153 3.49 -7.70 8.55
N MET A 154 2.73 -7.04 9.42
CA MET A 154 1.34 -6.68 9.13
C MET A 154 1.22 -5.68 7.98
N ASN A 155 2.23 -4.82 7.80
CA ASN A 155 2.31 -3.88 6.68
C ASN A 155 2.45 -4.57 5.30
N GLU A 156 2.80 -5.85 5.22
CA GLU A 156 2.82 -6.62 3.97
C GLU A 156 1.46 -6.55 3.27
N VAL A 157 0.39 -6.61 4.06
CA VAL A 157 -1.00 -6.55 3.57
C VAL A 157 -1.29 -5.24 2.83
N LEU A 158 -0.80 -4.10 3.35
CA LEU A 158 -0.97 -2.81 2.70
C LEU A 158 -0.26 -2.79 1.34
N PHE A 159 0.99 -3.26 1.30
CA PHE A 159 1.78 -3.25 0.07
C PHE A 159 1.25 -4.21 -0.99
N GLU A 160 0.77 -5.39 -0.61
CA GLU A 160 0.11 -6.33 -1.53
C GLU A 160 -1.14 -5.70 -2.14
N ARG A 161 -1.98 -5.05 -1.32
CA ARG A 161 -3.21 -4.38 -1.77
C ARG A 161 -2.91 -3.23 -2.73
N LEU A 162 -1.97 -2.35 -2.36
CA LEU A 162 -1.50 -1.27 -3.22
C LEU A 162 -0.93 -1.80 -4.53
N ASN A 163 -0.18 -2.91 -4.52
CA ASN A 163 0.39 -3.47 -5.74
C ASN A 163 -0.69 -3.98 -6.72
N THR A 164 -1.83 -4.44 -6.21
CA THR A 164 -2.99 -4.84 -7.04
C THR A 164 -3.93 -3.70 -7.40
N HIS A 165 -3.77 -2.54 -6.76
CA HIS A 165 -4.62 -1.36 -6.98
C HIS A 165 -4.22 -0.61 -8.27
N PRO A 166 -5.18 -0.07 -9.05
CA PRO A 166 -4.87 0.79 -10.19
C PRO A 166 -3.92 1.93 -9.83
N GLY A 167 -2.82 2.07 -10.59
CA GLY A 167 -1.79 3.08 -10.32
C GLY A 167 -0.89 2.82 -9.10
N GLY A 168 -1.18 1.79 -8.30
CA GLY A 168 -0.51 1.56 -7.03
C GLY A 168 0.96 1.15 -7.17
N LEU A 169 1.38 0.51 -8.27
CA LEU A 169 2.81 0.23 -8.52
C LEU A 169 3.66 1.52 -8.63
N LYS A 170 3.11 2.56 -9.26
CA LYS A 170 3.76 3.87 -9.32
C LYS A 170 3.84 4.48 -7.93
N PHE A 171 2.72 4.47 -7.20
CA PHE A 171 2.66 4.98 -5.83
C PHE A 171 3.64 4.28 -4.89
N LEU A 172 3.77 2.95 -4.96
CA LEU A 172 4.78 2.18 -4.22
C LEU A 172 6.21 2.58 -4.60
N SER A 173 6.46 2.91 -5.86
CA SER A 173 7.76 3.40 -6.31
C SER A 173 8.08 4.77 -5.71
N ASP A 174 7.08 5.66 -5.66
CA ASP A 174 7.19 6.99 -5.05
C ASP A 174 7.42 6.88 -3.53
N MET A 175 6.62 6.04 -2.82
CA MET A 175 6.82 5.75 -1.40
C MET A 175 8.23 5.20 -1.12
N ARG A 176 8.73 4.29 -1.97
CA ARG A 176 10.07 3.74 -1.82
C ARG A 176 11.14 4.82 -2.00
N ALA A 177 10.96 5.73 -2.95
CA ALA A 177 11.88 6.87 -3.13
C ALA A 177 11.89 7.76 -1.88
N ASP A 178 10.72 8.04 -1.31
CA ASP A 178 10.60 8.82 -0.07
C ASP A 178 11.26 8.11 1.12
N ILE A 179 11.06 6.80 1.29
CA ILE A 179 11.75 6.01 2.32
C ILE A 179 13.26 6.13 2.17
N ILE A 180 13.79 5.97 0.96
CA ILE A 180 15.22 6.10 0.68
C ILE A 180 15.70 7.51 1.02
N SER A 181 14.95 8.55 0.64
CA SER A 181 15.29 9.94 0.95
C SER A 181 15.29 10.25 2.45
N ILE A 182 14.48 9.55 3.24
CA ILE A 182 14.40 9.71 4.69
C ILE A 182 15.54 8.98 5.41
N LEU A 183 16.04 7.89 4.82
CA LEU A 183 17.11 7.06 5.37
C LEU A 183 18.52 7.51 4.95
N ALA A 184 18.65 8.20 3.82
CA ALA A 184 19.91 8.74 3.30
C ALA A 184 20.40 9.94 4.11
#